data_AF-A0A960F6T3-F1
#
_entry.id   AF-A0A960F6T3-F1
#
_cell.length_a   1.000
_cell.length_b   1.000
_cell.length_c   1.000
_cell.angle_alpha   90.00
_cell.angle_beta   90.00
_cell.angle_gamma   90.00
#
_symmetry.space_group_name_H-M   'P 1'
#
loop_
_entity.id
_entity.type
_entity.pdbx_description
1 polymer ?
#
loop_
_entity_poly.entity_id
_entity_poly.type
_entity_poly.pdbx_seq_one_letter_code
_entity_poly.pdbx_strand_id
1 'polypeptide(L)'
;MTTHERELVDPVDLCTPDGSRLNPDARGWSRRPLHRANLVGEHGRNKRGAYWAILAGYLAISAVYADVDHFGLADVWWADLSTDRSGGGGTIVAAADVSLPDRCGTQPLELTRDDFAIEISDDAAGTHIVAQWRERDGRPGALDIVVALPPGHESLNVVIPWDDTTFNFTSKHQARPATGTLVVGHQRSEIGGAAGDAWGVLDVGRGRWPSTIAWNWG
;
A
#
# COMPACT_ATOMS: atom_id res chain seq x y z
N MET A 1 20.94 18.71 14.12
CA MET A 1 19.69 19.18 14.77
C MET A 1 18.86 17.95 15.06
N THR A 2 18.65 17.61 16.33
CA THR A 2 17.61 16.67 16.73
C THR A 2 16.27 17.36 16.51
N THR A 3 15.44 16.82 15.61
CA THR A 3 14.05 17.26 15.46
C THR A 3 13.23 16.63 16.60
N HIS A 4 12.60 17.48 17.42
CA HIS A 4 11.70 17.05 18.49
C HIS A 4 10.27 16.91 17.93
N GLU A 5 10.10 15.98 16.99
CA GLU A 5 8.77 15.72 16.44
C GLU A 5 7.92 14.95 17.45
N ARG A 6 6.68 15.37 17.65
CA ARG A 6 5.77 14.85 18.68
C ARG A 6 5.39 13.40 18.36
N GLU A 7 5.51 12.51 19.34
CA GLU A 7 4.88 11.19 19.26
C GLU A 7 3.39 11.31 19.58
N LEU A 8 2.54 10.77 18.69
CA LEU A 8 1.10 10.67 18.88
C LEU A 8 0.78 9.30 19.48
N VAL A 9 -0.06 9.32 20.53
CA VAL A 9 -0.50 8.12 21.26
C VAL A 9 -2.01 7.88 21.19
N ASP A 10 -2.77 8.89 20.71
CA ASP A 10 -4.21 8.85 20.55
C ASP A 10 -4.61 9.02 19.07
N PRO A 11 -5.75 8.46 18.63
CA PRO A 11 -6.27 8.67 17.28
C PRO A 11 -6.47 10.15 16.94
N VAL A 12 -6.19 10.53 15.68
CA VAL A 12 -6.31 11.92 15.21
C VAL A 12 -6.83 11.97 13.78
N ASP A 13 -7.64 12.98 13.45
CA ASP A 13 -8.02 13.27 12.06
C ASP A 13 -6.88 14.00 11.36
N LEU A 14 -6.52 13.55 10.16
CA LEU A 14 -5.42 14.11 9.37
C LEU A 14 -5.72 15.56 8.94
N CYS A 15 -6.97 15.85 8.59
CA CYS A 15 -7.41 17.15 8.10
C CYS A 15 -8.33 17.84 9.10
N THR A 16 -8.49 19.15 8.96
CA THR A 16 -9.57 19.92 9.58
C THR A 16 -10.95 19.33 9.25
N PRO A 17 -12.02 19.61 10.03
CA PRO A 17 -13.33 18.98 9.82
C PRO A 17 -13.94 19.17 8.42
N ASP A 18 -13.64 20.28 7.75
CA ASP A 18 -14.02 20.57 6.37
C ASP A 18 -13.13 19.88 5.31
N GLY A 19 -12.07 19.20 5.76
CA GLY A 19 -11.08 18.54 4.94
C GLY A 19 -10.12 19.48 4.22
N SER A 20 -10.24 20.81 4.34
CA SER A 20 -9.51 21.75 3.47
C SER A 20 -8.03 21.87 3.82
N ARG A 21 -7.66 21.69 5.09
CA ARG A 21 -6.29 21.88 5.58
C ARG A 21 -5.83 20.73 6.46
N LEU A 22 -4.52 20.58 6.60
CA LEU A 22 -3.89 19.70 7.58
C LEU A 22 -4.30 20.12 8.99
N ASN A 23 -4.71 19.16 9.79
CA ASN A 23 -4.94 19.38 11.22
C ASN A 23 -3.59 19.61 11.92
N PRO A 24 -3.36 20.75 12.61
CA PRO A 24 -2.12 20.98 13.34
C PRO A 24 -1.79 19.89 14.36
N ASP A 25 -2.81 19.27 14.97
CA ASP A 25 -2.65 18.19 15.94
C ASP A 25 -2.26 16.84 15.31
N ALA A 26 -2.41 16.70 13.99
CA ALA A 26 -2.00 15.50 13.26
C ALA A 26 -0.50 15.49 12.95
N ARG A 27 0.21 16.61 13.14
CA ARG A 27 1.66 16.70 12.96
C ARG A 27 2.37 15.91 14.05
N GLY A 28 3.27 15.04 13.62
CA GLY A 28 3.93 14.12 14.52
C GLY A 28 4.28 12.81 13.84
N TRP A 29 4.65 11.84 14.67
CA TRP A 29 4.82 10.46 14.29
C TRP A 29 4.13 9.53 15.29
N SER A 30 3.84 8.28 14.90
CA SER A 30 3.32 7.26 15.82
C SER A 30 3.82 5.87 15.48
N ARG A 31 3.82 5.00 16.49
CA ARG A 31 4.20 3.57 16.38
C ARG A 31 3.12 2.66 15.82
N ARG A 32 1.93 3.23 15.58
CA ARG A 32 0.72 2.56 15.09
C ARG A 32 -0.06 3.52 14.20
N PRO A 33 -0.90 3.03 13.27
CA PRO A 33 -1.70 3.87 12.39
C PRO A 33 -2.86 4.55 13.16
N LEU A 34 -2.58 5.71 13.77
CA LEU A 34 -3.53 6.47 14.57
C LEU A 34 -4.33 7.49 13.74
N HIS A 35 -3.78 7.92 12.61
CA HIS A 35 -4.41 8.88 11.71
C HIS A 35 -5.63 8.30 11.00
N ARG A 36 -6.72 9.07 11.00
CA ARG A 36 -7.83 8.91 10.06
C ARG A 36 -7.63 9.91 8.93
N ALA A 37 -7.43 9.43 7.71
CA ALA A 37 -7.21 10.26 6.53
C ALA A 37 -8.54 10.77 5.93
N ASN A 38 -9.22 11.67 6.65
CA ASN A 38 -10.48 12.33 6.28
C ASN A 38 -10.34 13.32 5.10
N LEU A 39 -9.89 12.84 3.95
CA LEU A 39 -9.65 13.61 2.72
C LEU A 39 -10.95 13.80 1.92
N VAL A 40 -11.84 14.68 2.41
CA VAL A 40 -13.20 14.89 1.84
C VAL A 40 -13.37 16.18 1.01
N GLY A 41 -12.37 17.07 1.01
CA GLY A 41 -12.35 18.33 0.24
C GLY A 41 -11.23 18.36 -0.80
N GLU A 42 -11.12 19.43 -1.60
CA GLU A 42 -10.06 19.63 -2.61
C GLU A 42 -9.99 18.50 -3.67
N HIS A 43 -11.16 18.12 -4.23
CA HIS A 43 -11.26 17.06 -5.23
C HIS A 43 -10.30 17.28 -6.41
N GLY A 44 -9.61 16.21 -6.81
CA GLY A 44 -8.55 16.23 -7.82
C GLY A 44 -7.15 16.42 -7.22
N ARG A 45 -7.03 16.56 -5.90
CA ARG A 45 -5.74 16.69 -5.21
C ARG A 45 -5.49 15.58 -4.21
N ASN A 46 -6.52 14.90 -3.72
CA ASN A 46 -6.35 13.86 -2.73
C ASN A 46 -5.78 12.60 -3.38
N LYS A 47 -4.84 11.99 -2.67
CA LYS A 47 -4.18 10.76 -3.09
C LYS A 47 -4.23 9.79 -1.93
N ARG A 48 -4.66 8.57 -2.22
CA ARG A 48 -4.66 7.42 -1.32
C ARG A 48 -3.97 6.27 -2.05
N GLY A 49 -2.98 5.67 -1.41
CA GLY A 49 -2.30 4.49 -1.94
C GLY A 49 -1.99 3.48 -0.86
N ALA A 50 -2.11 2.21 -1.18
CA ALA A 50 -1.54 1.09 -0.45
C ALA A 50 -0.59 0.36 -1.40
N TYR A 51 0.67 0.28 -1.01
CA TYR A 51 1.72 -0.41 -1.74
C TYR A 51 2.29 -1.51 -0.86
N TRP A 52 2.30 -2.73 -1.37
CA TRP A 52 2.99 -3.86 -0.78
C TRP A 52 4.23 -4.19 -1.59
N ALA A 53 5.35 -4.41 -0.92
CA ALA A 53 6.51 -5.11 -1.46
C ALA A 53 6.70 -6.43 -0.70
N ILE A 54 6.90 -7.52 -1.43
CA ILE A 54 7.22 -8.83 -0.88
C ILE A 54 8.56 -9.25 -1.44
N LEU A 55 9.50 -9.58 -0.54
CA LEU A 55 10.86 -9.98 -0.86
C LEU A 55 11.08 -11.42 -0.37
N ALA A 56 11.39 -12.34 -1.28
CA ALA A 56 11.56 -13.76 -1.01
C ALA A 56 12.78 -14.31 -1.76
N GLY A 57 13.97 -14.15 -1.18
CA GLY A 57 15.22 -14.55 -1.81
C GLY A 57 15.46 -13.85 -3.15
N TYR A 58 15.31 -14.59 -4.26
CA TYR A 58 15.46 -14.08 -5.62
C TYR A 58 14.19 -13.43 -6.18
N LEU A 59 13.05 -13.59 -5.52
CA LEU A 59 11.75 -13.13 -6.00
C LEU A 59 11.36 -11.82 -5.29
N ALA A 60 11.09 -10.78 -6.09
CA ALA A 60 10.49 -9.54 -5.63
C ALA A 60 9.08 -9.42 -6.23
N ILE A 61 8.10 -9.04 -5.42
CA ILE A 61 6.72 -8.84 -5.85
C ILE A 61 6.25 -7.50 -5.29
N SER A 62 5.46 -6.76 -6.04
CA SER A 62 4.70 -5.64 -5.51
C SER A 62 3.23 -5.72 -5.88
N ALA A 63 2.38 -5.18 -5.01
CA ALA A 63 0.96 -4.99 -5.26
C ALA A 63 0.58 -3.56 -4.88
N VAL A 64 -0.16 -2.89 -5.77
CA VAL A 64 -0.58 -1.50 -5.58
C VAL A 64 -2.09 -1.42 -5.68
N TYR A 65 -2.69 -0.62 -4.80
CA TYR A 65 -4.08 -0.21 -4.88
C TYR A 65 -4.16 1.27 -4.53
N ALA A 66 -4.65 2.11 -5.45
CA ALA A 66 -4.64 3.55 -5.28
C ALA A 66 -5.85 4.27 -5.89
N ASP A 67 -6.21 5.37 -5.22
CA ASP A 67 -7.19 6.37 -5.62
C ASP A 67 -6.45 7.72 -5.65
N VAL A 68 -6.36 8.34 -6.82
CA VAL A 68 -5.72 9.65 -6.99
C VAL A 68 -6.73 10.74 -7.35
N ASP A 69 -7.98 10.59 -6.90
CA ASP A 69 -9.17 11.41 -7.13
C ASP A 69 -9.65 11.48 -8.58
N HIS A 70 -8.74 11.48 -9.57
CA HIS A 70 -9.08 11.53 -10.99
C HIS A 70 -9.35 10.14 -11.59
N PHE A 71 -8.65 9.13 -11.08
CA PHE A 71 -8.77 7.74 -11.50
C PHE A 71 -8.30 6.84 -10.36
N GLY A 72 -8.76 5.60 -10.41
CA GLY A 72 -8.21 4.51 -9.61
C GLY A 72 -7.19 3.73 -10.40
N LEU A 73 -6.27 3.08 -9.70
CA LEU A 73 -5.39 2.08 -10.31
C LEU A 73 -5.12 0.96 -9.33
N ALA A 74 -4.90 -0.23 -9.86
CA ALA A 74 -4.30 -1.31 -9.12
C ALA A 74 -3.42 -2.15 -10.04
N ASP A 75 -2.34 -2.68 -9.50
CA ASP A 75 -1.41 -3.52 -10.23
C ASP A 75 -0.72 -4.55 -9.33
N VAL A 76 -0.21 -5.59 -9.97
CA VAL A 76 0.74 -6.52 -9.42
C VAL A 76 1.93 -6.57 -10.37
N TRP A 77 3.12 -6.56 -9.79
CA TRP A 77 4.37 -6.74 -10.50
C TRP A 77 5.20 -7.80 -9.80
N TRP A 78 5.97 -8.56 -10.58
CA TRP A 78 6.93 -9.52 -10.04
C TRP A 78 8.23 -9.48 -10.83
N ALA A 79 9.33 -9.79 -10.16
CA ALA A 79 10.64 -10.01 -10.77
C ALA A 79 11.39 -11.16 -10.12
N ASP A 80 11.94 -12.02 -10.97
CA ASP A 80 12.99 -12.96 -10.64
C ASP A 80 14.34 -12.28 -10.88
N LEU A 81 14.96 -11.86 -9.78
CA LEU A 81 16.24 -11.15 -9.76
C LEU A 81 17.42 -12.04 -10.19
N SER A 82 17.25 -13.37 -10.22
CA SER A 82 18.29 -14.29 -10.67
C SER A 82 18.32 -14.43 -12.19
N THR A 83 17.19 -14.20 -12.85
CA THR A 83 17.05 -14.35 -14.32
C THR A 83 16.74 -13.03 -15.05
N ASP A 84 16.59 -11.93 -14.31
CA ASP A 84 16.17 -10.62 -14.82
C ASP A 84 14.81 -10.66 -15.55
N ARG A 85 13.99 -11.66 -15.20
CA ARG A 85 12.63 -11.80 -15.74
C ARG A 85 11.67 -11.06 -14.84
N SER A 86 10.78 -10.29 -15.45
CA SER A 86 9.68 -9.64 -14.74
C SER A 86 8.38 -9.72 -15.53
N GLY A 87 7.28 -9.50 -14.83
CA GLY A 87 5.94 -9.54 -15.39
C GLY A 87 4.94 -8.91 -14.44
N GLY A 88 3.67 -9.18 -14.67
CA GLY A 88 2.58 -8.60 -13.90
C GLY A 88 1.46 -8.05 -14.78
N GLY A 89 0.47 -7.47 -14.12
CA GLY A 89 -0.70 -6.89 -14.75
C GLY A 89 -1.29 -5.80 -13.86
N GLY A 90 -2.12 -4.95 -14.45
CA GLY A 90 -2.78 -3.88 -13.72
C GLY A 90 -3.81 -3.21 -14.58
N THR A 91 -4.62 -2.37 -13.95
CA THR A 91 -5.70 -1.64 -14.61
C THR A 91 -5.82 -0.23 -14.05
N ILE A 92 -6.31 0.67 -14.90
CA ILE A 92 -6.70 2.03 -14.52
C ILE A 92 -8.21 2.12 -14.73
N VAL A 93 -8.91 2.67 -13.73
CA VAL A 93 -10.38 2.72 -13.69
C VAL A 93 -10.86 4.11 -13.31
N ALA A 94 -12.16 4.36 -13.41
CA ALA A 94 -12.71 5.62 -12.88
C ALA A 94 -12.47 5.69 -11.37
N ALA A 95 -12.29 6.89 -10.82
CA ALA A 95 -12.08 7.05 -9.37
C ALA A 95 -13.23 6.44 -8.53
N ALA A 96 -14.46 6.44 -9.07
CA ALA A 96 -15.62 5.84 -8.43
C ALA A 96 -15.59 4.30 -8.35
N ASP A 97 -14.69 3.64 -9.09
CA ASP A 97 -14.55 2.18 -9.12
C ASP A 97 -13.56 1.65 -8.07
N VAL A 98 -12.84 2.53 -7.37
CA VAL A 98 -11.93 2.18 -6.27
C VAL A 98 -12.36 2.88 -5.00
N SER A 99 -12.09 2.26 -3.86
CA SER A 99 -12.32 2.88 -2.55
C SER A 99 -11.23 2.45 -1.60
N LEU A 100 -10.58 3.43 -0.95
CA LEU A 100 -9.68 3.17 0.16
C LEU A 100 -10.27 3.80 1.43
N PRO A 101 -10.36 3.05 2.54
CA PRO A 101 -10.86 3.59 3.80
C PRO A 101 -9.94 4.70 4.33
N ASP A 102 -10.54 5.64 5.08
CA ASP A 102 -9.80 6.71 5.78
C ASP A 102 -8.74 6.13 6.73
N ARG A 103 -9.03 4.98 7.35
CA ARG A 103 -8.10 4.24 8.20
C ARG A 103 -7.62 3.01 7.44
N CYS A 104 -6.30 2.84 7.31
CA CYS A 104 -5.74 1.70 6.60
C CYS A 104 -6.11 0.38 7.29
N GLY A 105 -6.42 -0.64 6.48
CA GLY A 105 -6.71 -2.00 6.95
C GLY A 105 -8.02 -2.17 7.72
N THR A 106 -8.97 -1.24 7.59
CA THR A 106 -10.30 -1.38 8.20
C THR A 106 -11.37 -1.92 7.26
N GLN A 107 -11.09 -1.98 5.95
CA GLN A 107 -11.97 -2.48 4.91
C GLN A 107 -11.12 -3.17 3.82
N PRO A 108 -11.65 -4.22 3.17
CA PRO A 108 -10.96 -4.85 2.05
C PRO A 108 -10.85 -3.88 0.87
N LEU A 109 -9.75 -4.00 0.13
CA LEU A 109 -9.52 -3.30 -1.13
C LEU A 109 -9.74 -4.30 -2.26
N GLU A 110 -10.78 -4.07 -3.07
CA GLU A 110 -11.19 -5.00 -4.12
C GLU A 110 -11.28 -4.27 -5.46
N LEU A 111 -10.77 -4.91 -6.52
CA LEU A 111 -10.96 -4.45 -7.88
C LEU A 111 -10.91 -5.62 -8.84
N THR A 112 -11.95 -5.74 -9.68
CA THR A 112 -12.01 -6.71 -10.78
C THR A 112 -12.40 -5.99 -12.06
N ARG A 113 -11.53 -6.04 -13.08
CA ARG A 113 -11.78 -5.47 -14.42
C ARG A 113 -11.08 -6.29 -15.48
N ASP A 114 -11.82 -6.66 -16.53
CA ASP A 114 -11.32 -7.47 -17.64
C ASP A 114 -10.57 -8.71 -17.16
N ASP A 115 -9.30 -8.86 -17.55
CA ASP A 115 -8.42 -9.97 -17.18
C ASP A 115 -7.64 -9.71 -15.87
N PHE A 116 -7.98 -8.68 -15.08
CA PHE A 116 -7.29 -8.33 -13.83
C PHE A 116 -8.23 -8.32 -12.63
N ALA A 117 -7.81 -8.96 -11.54
CA ALA A 117 -8.47 -8.92 -10.25
C ALA A 117 -7.45 -8.83 -9.12
N ILE A 118 -7.77 -8.05 -8.08
CA ILE A 118 -6.99 -7.97 -6.84
C ILE A 118 -7.92 -7.78 -5.65
N GLU A 119 -7.62 -8.49 -4.57
CA GLU A 119 -8.21 -8.33 -3.26
C GLU A 119 -7.09 -8.24 -2.21
N ILE A 120 -7.16 -7.21 -1.37
CA ILE A 120 -6.30 -7.05 -0.20
C ILE A 120 -7.21 -6.93 1.01
N SER A 121 -7.16 -7.90 1.91
CA SER A 121 -7.96 -7.92 3.12
C SER A 121 -7.08 -8.05 4.36
N ASP A 122 -7.48 -7.39 5.44
CA ASP A 122 -6.76 -7.40 6.71
C ASP A 122 -7.61 -8.05 7.80
N ASP A 123 -6.98 -8.86 8.63
CA ASP A 123 -7.57 -9.43 9.83
C ASP A 123 -6.59 -9.37 11.03
N ALA A 124 -6.94 -10.04 12.13
CA ALA A 124 -6.10 -10.07 13.32
C ALA A 124 -4.77 -10.83 13.13
N ALA A 125 -4.69 -11.73 12.15
CA ALA A 125 -3.52 -12.55 11.85
C ALA A 125 -2.58 -11.88 10.84
N GLY A 126 -3.09 -11.02 9.96
CA GLY A 126 -2.28 -10.32 8.99
C GLY A 126 -3.06 -9.73 7.83
N THR A 127 -2.41 -9.68 6.68
CA THR A 127 -2.95 -9.17 5.43
C THR A 127 -2.92 -10.29 4.40
N HIS A 128 -4.05 -10.58 3.77
CA HIS A 128 -4.16 -11.53 2.65
C HIS A 128 -4.22 -10.75 1.34
N ILE A 129 -3.36 -11.10 0.40
CA ILE A 129 -3.27 -10.49 -0.93
C ILE A 129 -3.52 -11.59 -1.95
N VAL A 130 -4.63 -11.48 -2.67
CA VAL A 130 -4.99 -12.37 -3.77
C VAL A 130 -5.07 -11.56 -5.05
N ALA A 131 -4.42 -12.02 -6.11
CA ALA A 131 -4.52 -11.37 -7.40
C ALA A 131 -4.51 -12.36 -8.55
N GLN A 132 -5.18 -12.00 -9.64
CA GLN A 132 -5.17 -12.72 -10.90
C GLN A 132 -4.98 -11.72 -12.04
N TRP A 133 -4.17 -12.08 -13.03
CA TRP A 133 -3.94 -11.24 -14.20
C TRP A 133 -3.63 -12.08 -15.45
N ARG A 134 -3.57 -11.42 -16.59
CA ARG A 134 -2.99 -11.96 -17.82
C ARG A 134 -1.68 -11.24 -18.13
N GLU A 135 -0.60 -12.00 -18.28
CA GLU A 135 0.71 -11.50 -18.72
C GLU A 135 0.61 -10.90 -20.13
N ARG A 136 1.59 -10.06 -20.50
CA ARG A 136 1.64 -9.46 -21.85
C ARG A 136 1.66 -10.49 -22.99
N ASP A 137 2.20 -11.68 -22.72
CA ASP A 137 2.25 -12.80 -23.67
C ASP A 137 1.03 -13.74 -23.58
N GLY A 138 0.02 -13.38 -22.78
CA GLY A 138 -1.23 -14.12 -22.66
C GLY A 138 -1.21 -15.27 -21.65
N ARG A 139 -0.11 -15.51 -20.94
CA ARG A 139 -0.11 -16.50 -19.85
C ARG A 139 -0.93 -15.99 -18.65
N PRO A 140 -1.67 -16.86 -17.95
CA PRO A 140 -2.33 -16.48 -16.70
C PRO A 140 -1.29 -16.28 -15.59
N GLY A 141 -1.52 -15.28 -14.75
CA GLY A 141 -0.80 -15.03 -13.51
C GLY A 141 -1.73 -15.10 -12.31
N ALA A 142 -1.25 -15.64 -11.20
CA ALA A 142 -1.97 -15.69 -9.93
C ALA A 142 -1.02 -15.49 -8.75
N LEU A 143 -1.49 -14.72 -7.76
CA LEU A 143 -0.82 -14.43 -6.50
C LEU A 143 -1.76 -14.79 -5.36
N ASP A 144 -1.25 -15.48 -4.35
CA ASP A 144 -1.95 -15.76 -3.10
C ASP A 144 -0.92 -15.72 -1.97
N ILE A 145 -0.90 -14.63 -1.20
CA ILE A 145 0.08 -14.39 -0.13
C ILE A 145 -0.60 -13.91 1.13
N VAL A 146 -0.23 -14.52 2.25
CA VAL A 146 -0.50 -14.00 3.59
C VAL A 146 0.77 -13.34 4.14
N VAL A 147 0.64 -12.07 4.51
CA VAL A 147 1.65 -11.32 5.25
C VAL A 147 1.22 -11.23 6.71
N ALA A 148 1.88 -11.95 7.60
CA ALA A 148 1.51 -12.04 9.00
C ALA A 148 1.65 -10.67 9.72
N LEU A 149 0.85 -10.44 10.76
CA LEU A 149 1.00 -9.33 11.69
C LEU A 149 1.45 -9.87 13.06
N PRO A 150 2.77 -9.89 13.34
CA PRO A 150 3.26 -10.39 14.61
C PRO A 150 2.71 -9.60 15.82
N PRO A 151 2.45 -10.24 16.96
CA PRO A 151 2.06 -9.54 18.19
C PRO A 151 3.08 -8.46 18.56
N GLY A 152 2.58 -7.25 18.84
CA GLY A 152 3.42 -6.12 19.21
C GLY A 152 4.16 -5.46 18.04
N HIS A 153 3.87 -5.84 16.79
CA HIS A 153 4.43 -5.17 15.62
C HIS A 153 4.11 -3.67 15.64
N GLU A 154 5.15 -2.85 15.54
CA GLU A 154 5.06 -1.39 15.41
C GLU A 154 5.27 -0.98 13.95
N SER A 155 4.64 0.11 13.55
CA SER A 155 4.85 0.75 12.25
C SER A 155 5.31 2.19 12.43
N LEU A 156 6.02 2.73 11.44
CA LEU A 156 6.39 4.15 11.44
C LEU A 156 5.35 4.94 10.67
N ASN A 157 4.64 5.80 11.37
CA ASN A 157 3.56 6.61 10.82
C ASN A 157 3.97 8.08 10.95
N VAL A 158 4.02 8.84 9.86
CA VAL A 158 4.56 10.21 9.87
C VAL A 158 3.73 11.11 8.97
N VAL A 159 3.47 12.34 9.45
CA VAL A 159 2.96 13.42 8.61
C VAL A 159 4.11 14.29 8.13
N ILE A 160 4.18 14.50 6.82
CA ILE A 160 5.18 15.29 6.12
C ILE A 160 4.46 16.52 5.54
N PRO A 161 4.39 17.63 6.27
CA PRO A 161 3.80 18.86 5.76
C PRO A 161 4.82 19.65 4.91
N TRP A 162 4.44 19.99 3.67
CA TRP A 162 5.09 21.09 2.95
C TRP A 162 4.45 22.42 3.35
N ASP A 163 3.13 22.44 3.43
CA ASP A 163 2.31 23.51 3.97
C ASP A 163 0.97 22.95 4.51
N ASP A 164 0.05 23.82 4.93
CA ASP A 164 -1.24 23.38 5.50
C ASP A 164 -2.22 22.80 4.46
N THR A 165 -1.93 22.92 3.17
CA THR A 165 -2.76 22.43 2.06
C THR A 165 -2.03 21.41 1.19
N THR A 166 -0.74 21.19 1.44
CA THR A 166 0.14 20.28 0.72
C THR A 166 0.93 19.46 1.74
N PHE A 167 0.59 18.18 1.88
CA PHE A 167 1.12 17.29 2.91
C PHE A 167 0.97 15.82 2.49
N ASN A 168 1.76 14.94 3.10
CA ASN A 168 1.60 13.50 2.98
C ASN A 168 1.66 12.85 4.35
N PHE A 169 0.67 12.04 4.68
CA PHE A 169 0.75 11.04 5.71
C PHE A 169 1.29 9.74 5.09
N THR A 170 2.25 9.11 5.76
CA THR A 170 2.69 7.76 5.42
C THR A 170 2.66 6.83 6.61
N SER A 171 2.26 5.58 6.39
CA SER A 171 2.50 4.47 7.32
C SER A 171 3.41 3.45 6.66
N LYS A 172 4.49 3.07 7.35
CA LYS A 172 5.48 2.08 6.92
C LYS A 172 5.47 0.91 7.90
N HIS A 173 5.00 -0.26 7.46
CA HIS A 173 5.09 -1.50 8.24
C HIS A 173 6.21 -2.35 7.65
N GLN A 174 7.28 -2.56 8.42
CA GLN A 174 8.52 -3.15 7.90
C GLN A 174 8.65 -4.62 8.25
N ALA A 175 9.13 -5.43 7.30
CA ALA A 175 9.59 -6.80 7.53
C ALA A 175 8.58 -7.69 8.28
N ARG A 176 7.33 -7.69 7.82
CA ARG A 176 6.31 -8.66 8.29
C ARG A 176 6.55 -10.01 7.60
N PRO A 177 6.56 -11.16 8.29
CA PRO A 177 6.75 -12.46 7.65
C PRO A 177 5.69 -12.71 6.57
N ALA A 178 6.10 -13.16 5.39
CA ALA A 178 5.20 -13.47 4.27
C ALA A 178 5.27 -14.95 3.91
N THR A 179 4.12 -15.54 3.59
CA THR A 179 4.02 -16.90 3.07
C THR A 179 2.96 -16.98 1.98
N GLY A 180 3.21 -17.73 0.92
CA GLY A 180 2.24 -17.85 -0.16
C GLY A 180 2.86 -18.34 -1.45
N THR A 181 2.19 -18.08 -2.56
CA THR A 181 2.60 -18.56 -3.88
C THR A 181 2.41 -17.54 -4.98
N LEU A 182 3.32 -17.58 -5.95
CA LEU A 182 3.21 -16.92 -7.25
C LEU A 182 3.15 -17.98 -8.34
N VAL A 183 2.16 -17.91 -9.22
CA VAL A 183 2.03 -18.79 -10.39
C VAL A 183 1.96 -17.95 -11.65
N VAL A 184 2.82 -18.24 -12.64
CA VAL A 184 2.84 -17.59 -13.95
C VAL A 184 2.92 -18.64 -15.05
N GLY A 185 1.83 -18.82 -15.80
CA GLY A 185 1.67 -19.94 -16.72
C GLY A 185 1.77 -21.27 -15.99
N HIS A 186 2.82 -22.05 -16.27
CA HIS A 186 3.09 -23.32 -15.58
C HIS A 186 4.14 -23.20 -14.47
N GLN A 187 4.79 -22.05 -14.33
CA GLN A 187 5.83 -21.83 -13.33
C GLN A 187 5.19 -21.46 -12.00
N ARG A 188 5.48 -22.23 -10.96
CA ARG A 188 5.04 -21.96 -9.58
C ARG A 188 6.27 -21.66 -8.71
N SER A 189 6.19 -20.59 -7.94
CA SER A 189 7.19 -20.21 -6.94
C SER A 189 6.53 -20.16 -5.56
N GLU A 190 7.13 -20.84 -4.60
CA GLU A 190 6.72 -20.79 -3.19
C GLU A 190 7.40 -19.58 -2.52
N ILE A 191 6.68 -18.92 -1.62
CA ILE A 191 7.12 -17.71 -0.91
C ILE A 191 7.11 -18.05 0.58
N GLY A 192 8.25 -17.85 1.25
CA GLY A 192 8.34 -18.02 2.69
C GLY A 192 8.25 -19.47 3.17
N GLY A 193 8.23 -19.63 4.50
CA GLY A 193 8.01 -20.93 5.16
C GLY A 193 9.08 -21.96 4.84
N ALA A 194 8.69 -23.12 4.29
CA ALA A 194 9.65 -24.17 3.92
C ALA A 194 10.54 -23.79 2.72
N ALA A 195 10.17 -22.77 1.94
CA ALA A 195 10.94 -22.30 0.79
C ALA A 195 12.04 -21.29 1.18
N GLY A 196 12.09 -20.85 2.44
CA GLY A 196 13.04 -19.87 2.95
C GLY A 196 12.37 -18.66 3.59
N ASP A 197 13.14 -17.62 3.88
CA ASP A 197 12.62 -16.39 4.46
C ASP A 197 11.93 -15.53 3.39
N ALA A 198 10.80 -14.93 3.76
CA ALA A 198 10.13 -13.92 2.95
C ALA A 198 9.49 -12.84 3.82
N TRP A 199 9.51 -11.61 3.32
CA TRP A 199 9.14 -10.42 4.08
C TRP A 199 8.25 -9.49 3.26
N GLY A 200 7.12 -9.11 3.84
CA GLY A 200 6.23 -8.07 3.33
C GLY A 200 6.51 -6.72 3.98
N VAL A 201 6.48 -5.67 3.17
CA VAL A 201 6.56 -4.27 3.57
C VAL A 201 5.34 -3.54 3.04
N LEU A 202 4.58 -2.88 3.92
CA LEU A 202 3.46 -2.04 3.55
C LEU A 202 3.86 -0.57 3.61
N ASP A 203 3.59 0.14 2.53
CA ASP A 203 3.65 1.59 2.43
C ASP A 203 2.26 2.15 2.13
N VAL A 204 1.73 2.92 3.07
CA VAL A 204 0.47 3.65 2.92
C VAL A 204 0.82 5.10 2.62
N GLY A 205 0.18 5.68 1.60
CA GLY A 205 0.21 7.12 1.33
C GLY A 205 -1.18 7.73 1.44
N ARG A 206 -1.33 8.85 2.15
CA ARG A 206 -2.57 9.65 2.20
C ARG A 206 -2.22 11.12 2.19
N GLY A 207 -2.73 11.91 1.25
CA GLY A 207 -2.56 13.36 1.32
C GLY A 207 -2.70 14.10 0.00
N ARG A 208 -2.07 15.27 -0.07
CA ARG A 208 -2.08 16.20 -1.20
C ARG A 208 -0.65 16.59 -1.51
N TRP A 209 -0.14 16.11 -2.63
CA TRP A 209 1.27 16.31 -2.96
C TRP A 209 1.46 17.57 -3.82
N PRO A 210 2.66 18.15 -3.85
CA PRO A 210 3.01 19.15 -4.84
C PRO A 210 2.73 18.64 -6.27
N SER A 211 2.42 19.55 -7.19
CA SER A 211 2.20 19.23 -8.61
C SER A 211 3.44 18.65 -9.29
N THR A 212 4.63 18.97 -8.78
CA THR A 212 5.90 18.41 -9.21
C THR A 212 6.68 17.98 -7.98
N ILE A 213 7.07 16.71 -7.95
CA ILE A 213 7.85 16.13 -6.86
C ILE A 213 8.81 15.09 -7.45
N ALA A 214 10.05 15.09 -6.97
CA ALA A 214 10.97 13.98 -7.16
C ALA A 214 10.91 13.12 -5.90
N TRP A 215 10.59 11.84 -6.07
CA TRP A 215 10.45 10.91 -4.98
C TRP A 215 11.35 9.70 -5.24
N ASN A 216 12.31 9.47 -4.36
CA ASN A 216 13.13 8.27 -4.37
C ASN A 216 12.59 7.34 -3.28
N TRP A 217 12.08 6.19 -3.67
CA TRP A 217 11.57 5.15 -2.78
C TRP A 217 12.56 3.99 -2.75
N GLY A 218 12.83 3.43 -1.57
CA GLY A 218 13.73 2.30 -1.33
C GLY A 218 13.67 1.82 0.11
#